data_AF-A0A159Z3Y8-F1
#
_entry.id   AF-A0A159Z3Y8-F1
#
_cell.length_a   1.000
_cell.length_b   1.000
_cell.length_c   1.000
_cell.angle_alpha   90.00
_cell.angle_beta   90.00
_cell.angle_gamma   90.00
#
_symmetry.space_group_name_H-M   'P 1'
#
loop_
_entity.id
_entity.type
_entity.pdbx_description
1 polymer ?
#
loop_
_entity_poly.entity_id
_entity_poly.type
_entity_poly.pdbx_seq_one_letter_code
_entity_poly.pdbx_strand_id
1 'polypeptide(L)'
;MRAVLAWIGDRLPPSLYFALAGKSAETSTGDTAMAKLPSLIARLRRAFHSLDELPDTIPAPWREGNEIEPLPIEVATIDDIAFAVVAANADVSAAIRRSSALERLHRLAREAGAVGTDRAVDAALKREGH
;
A
#
# COMPACT_ATOMS: atom_id res chain seq x y z
N MET A 1 20.54 -15.67 28.25
CA MET A 1 21.05 -14.29 28.36
C MET A 1 19.96 -13.35 27.84
N ARG A 2 19.69 -12.26 28.57
CA ARG A 2 18.56 -11.32 28.36
C ARG A 2 18.91 -10.24 27.32
N ALA A 3 17.84 -9.71 26.73
CA ALA A 3 17.71 -8.71 25.66
C ALA A 3 18.59 -7.45 25.73
N VAL A 4 18.80 -6.81 24.56
CA VAL A 4 18.76 -5.35 24.39
C VAL A 4 18.16 -5.01 23.01
N LEU A 5 16.96 -4.44 23.03
CA LEU A 5 16.39 -3.66 21.92
C LEU A 5 17.07 -2.28 21.94
N ALA A 6 17.81 -1.95 20.88
CA ALA A 6 18.40 -0.62 20.73
C ALA A 6 17.35 0.33 20.14
N TRP A 7 16.66 1.03 21.04
CA TRP A 7 15.94 2.27 20.80
C TRP A 7 16.96 3.37 20.47
N ILE A 8 16.88 3.94 19.27
CA ILE A 8 17.67 5.12 18.88
C ILE A 8 16.68 6.23 18.54
N GLY A 9 16.35 7.00 19.57
CA GLY A 9 16.15 8.43 19.37
C GLY A 9 17.52 9.09 19.39
N ASP A 10 17.90 9.74 18.29
CA ASP A 10 18.90 10.79 18.36
C ASP A 10 18.47 11.97 17.48
N ARG A 11 18.19 13.07 18.18
CA ARG A 11 18.27 14.49 17.81
C ARG A 11 17.61 14.98 16.51
N LEU A 12 16.46 15.62 16.69
CA LEU A 12 16.03 16.71 15.81
C LEU A 12 17.04 17.89 15.89
N PRO A 13 17.37 18.52 14.76
CA PRO A 13 18.27 19.68 14.74
C PRO A 13 17.66 20.92 15.42
N PRO A 14 18.49 21.82 15.99
CA PRO A 14 18.04 23.00 16.75
C PRO A 14 17.09 23.97 16.01
N SER A 15 16.99 23.89 14.68
CA SER A 15 16.12 24.75 13.87
C SER A 15 14.63 24.44 14.02
N LEU A 16 14.25 23.32 14.65
CA LEU A 16 12.86 22.91 14.80
C LEU A 16 12.19 23.37 16.12
N TYR A 17 12.93 24.03 17.04
CA TYR A 17 12.33 24.59 18.25
C TYR A 17 11.51 25.88 18.00
N PHE A 18 11.74 26.58 16.90
CA PHE A 18 11.06 27.85 16.59
C PHE A 18 9.68 27.69 15.94
N ALA A 19 9.25 26.47 15.61
CA ALA A 19 7.94 26.23 14.96
C ALA A 19 6.79 26.00 15.96
N LEU A 20 7.07 25.89 17.27
CA LEU A 20 6.06 25.59 18.31
C LEU A 20 5.77 26.77 19.26
N ALA A 21 6.40 27.93 19.07
CA ALA A 21 6.07 29.16 19.81
C ALA A 21 5.19 30.06 18.94
N GLY A 22 3.89 30.09 19.24
CA GLY A 22 2.86 30.66 18.37
C GLY A 22 2.87 32.17 18.20
N LYS A 23 2.00 32.65 17.29
CA LYS A 23 1.34 33.95 17.44
C LYS A 23 -0.02 33.96 16.74
N SER A 24 -1.00 34.44 17.49
CA SER A 24 -2.43 34.48 17.22
C SER A 24 -2.86 35.47 16.14
N ALA A 25 -4.09 35.21 15.65
CA ALA A 25 -5.16 36.14 15.29
C ALA A 25 -5.16 36.76 13.87
N GLU A 26 -6.19 36.41 13.10
CA GLU A 26 -7.30 37.28 12.65
C GLU A 26 -7.84 36.86 11.28
N THR A 27 -9.17 36.77 11.18
CA THR A 27 -9.96 36.50 9.98
C THR A 27 -10.03 37.74 9.09
N SER A 28 -9.80 37.60 7.78
CA SER A 28 -10.39 38.54 6.81
C SER A 28 -10.53 37.93 5.43
N THR A 29 -11.76 38.03 4.93
CA THR A 29 -12.29 37.77 3.59
C THR A 29 -11.46 38.42 2.47
N GLY A 30 -11.25 37.70 1.36
CA GLY A 30 -10.69 38.30 0.15
C GLY A 30 -10.30 37.27 -0.90
N ASP A 31 -11.26 36.90 -1.72
CA ASP A 31 -11.12 36.04 -2.90
C ASP A 31 -10.13 36.66 -3.91
N THR A 32 -8.92 36.11 -4.04
CA THR A 32 -8.02 36.29 -5.19
C THR A 32 -6.99 35.16 -5.20
N ALA A 33 -7.19 34.21 -6.11
CA ALA A 33 -6.23 33.22 -6.59
C ALA A 33 -5.47 32.44 -5.49
N MET A 34 -6.08 31.37 -4.99
CA MET A 34 -5.33 30.29 -4.33
C MET A 34 -4.28 29.77 -5.32
N ALA A 35 -3.05 30.27 -5.22
CA ALA A 35 -1.88 29.47 -5.48
C ALA A 35 -2.08 28.23 -4.60
N LYS A 36 -2.59 27.14 -5.20
CA LYS A 36 -2.98 25.92 -4.51
C LYS A 36 -1.73 25.42 -3.83
N LEU A 37 -1.56 25.75 -2.55
CA LEU A 37 -0.48 25.23 -1.76
C LEU A 37 -0.61 23.71 -1.93
N PRO A 38 0.43 23.04 -2.46
CA PRO A 38 0.32 21.61 -2.73
C PRO A 38 -0.18 20.94 -1.45
N SER A 39 -1.21 20.09 -1.58
CA SER A 39 -1.72 19.32 -0.44
C SER A 39 -0.55 18.68 0.29
N LEU A 40 -0.67 18.49 1.60
CA LEU A 40 0.43 17.94 2.40
C LEU A 40 0.97 16.63 1.79
N ILE A 41 0.08 15.82 1.20
CA ILE A 41 0.46 14.62 0.44
C ILE A 41 1.27 14.93 -0.83
N ALA A 42 0.89 15.94 -1.62
CA ALA A 42 1.63 16.34 -2.82
C ALA A 42 3.03 16.88 -2.47
N ARG A 43 3.17 17.55 -1.32
CA ARG A 43 4.47 17.95 -0.77
C ARG A 43 5.29 16.73 -0.37
N LEU A 44 4.67 15.73 0.25
CA LEU A 44 5.32 14.50 0.69
C LEU A 44 5.82 13.67 -0.50
N ARG A 45 4.99 13.45 -1.53
CA ARG A 45 5.39 12.76 -2.77
C ARG A 45 6.57 13.46 -3.45
N ARG A 46 6.51 14.79 -3.57
CA ARG A 46 7.62 15.59 -4.13
C ARG A 46 8.92 15.45 -3.34
N ALA A 47 8.83 15.34 -2.01
CA ALA A 47 10.01 15.21 -1.16
C ALA A 47 10.62 13.80 -1.20
N PHE A 48 9.81 12.76 -1.48
CA PHE A 48 10.22 11.37 -1.45
C PHE A 48 9.69 10.59 -2.67
N HIS A 49 10.56 10.35 -3.66
CA HIS A 49 10.22 9.59 -4.87
C HIS A 49 9.63 8.20 -4.60
N SER A 50 9.99 7.57 -3.47
CA SER A 50 9.41 6.27 -3.06
C SER A 50 7.91 6.33 -2.75
N LEU A 51 7.33 7.53 -2.67
CA LEU A 51 5.91 7.75 -2.40
C LEU A 51 5.13 8.24 -3.62
N ASP A 52 5.74 8.28 -4.81
CA ASP A 52 5.06 8.72 -6.03
C ASP A 52 3.82 7.84 -6.35
N GLU A 53 3.89 6.55 -6.05
CA GLU A 53 2.78 5.58 -6.22
C GLU A 53 1.84 5.49 -5.01
N LEU A 54 2.09 6.25 -3.93
CA LEU A 54 1.23 6.25 -2.76
C LEU A 54 -0.17 6.70 -3.18
N PRO A 55 -1.25 5.97 -2.89
CA PRO A 55 -2.60 6.34 -3.33
C PRO A 55 -3.14 7.54 -2.55
N ASP A 56 -4.15 8.22 -3.09
CA ASP A 56 -4.86 9.30 -2.39
C ASP A 56 -5.83 8.76 -1.31
N THR A 57 -6.30 7.52 -1.48
CA THR A 57 -7.17 6.83 -0.53
C THR A 57 -6.69 5.38 -0.32
N ILE A 58 -6.95 4.83 0.87
CA ILE A 58 -6.69 3.42 1.20
C ILE A 58 -8.02 2.70 1.48
N PRO A 59 -8.14 1.41 1.12
CA PRO A 59 -9.25 0.59 1.62
C PRO A 59 -9.23 0.59 3.15
N ALA A 60 -10.39 0.66 3.80
CA ALA A 60 -10.47 0.59 5.27
C ALA A 60 -11.59 -0.36 5.78
N PRO A 61 -11.67 -1.61 5.27
CA PRO A 61 -12.74 -2.54 5.64
C PRO A 61 -12.75 -2.94 7.13
N TRP A 62 -11.67 -2.69 7.86
CA TRP A 62 -11.57 -2.95 9.30
C TRP A 62 -12.21 -1.86 10.19
N ARG A 63 -12.63 -0.72 9.61
CA ARG A 63 -13.29 0.35 10.37
C ARG A 63 -14.78 0.04 10.51
N GLU A 64 -15.25 -0.01 11.75
CA GLU A 64 -16.67 -0.21 12.05
C GLU A 64 -17.53 0.85 11.34
N GLY A 65 -18.57 0.41 10.62
CA GLY A 65 -19.52 1.28 9.93
C GLY A 65 -19.07 1.82 8.56
N ASN A 66 -17.84 1.56 8.11
CA ASN A 66 -17.28 2.10 6.86
C ASN A 66 -16.64 1.02 5.96
N GLU A 67 -17.21 -0.19 5.94
CA GLU A 67 -16.65 -1.34 5.20
C GLU A 67 -16.44 -1.10 3.69
N ILE A 68 -17.10 -0.08 3.12
CA ILE A 68 -17.11 0.20 1.67
C ILE A 68 -16.42 1.53 1.32
N GLU A 69 -16.30 2.48 2.26
CA GLU A 69 -15.77 3.81 1.94
C GLU A 69 -14.22 3.85 2.02
N PRO A 70 -13.53 4.23 0.93
CA PRO A 70 -12.08 4.45 0.96
C PRO A 70 -11.71 5.59 1.90
N LEU A 71 -10.72 5.37 2.77
CA LEU A 71 -10.22 6.35 3.72
C LEU A 71 -9.18 7.27 3.04
N PRO A 72 -9.33 8.60 3.06
CA PRO A 72 -8.32 9.51 2.55
C PRO A 72 -7.02 9.39 3.34
N ILE A 73 -5.89 9.34 2.65
CA ILE A 73 -4.60 9.10 3.29
C ILE A 73 -4.17 10.25 4.20
N GLU A 74 -4.69 11.46 3.96
CA GLU A 74 -4.43 12.66 4.75
C GLU A 74 -5.02 12.57 6.17
N VAL A 75 -6.02 11.71 6.38
CA VAL A 75 -6.66 11.50 7.69
C VAL A 75 -6.41 10.09 8.25
N ALA A 76 -5.69 9.25 7.50
CA ALA A 76 -5.34 7.90 7.94
C ALA A 76 -4.38 7.95 9.13
N THR A 77 -4.67 7.13 10.14
CA THR A 77 -3.75 6.92 11.28
C THR A 77 -2.63 5.96 10.91
N ILE A 78 -1.59 5.91 11.73
CA ILE A 78 -0.50 4.93 11.55
C ILE A 78 -1.03 3.49 11.58
N ASP A 79 -2.03 3.21 12.42
CA ASP A 79 -2.66 1.89 12.50
C ASP A 79 -3.44 1.58 11.21
N ASP A 80 -4.14 2.55 10.62
CA ASP A 80 -4.81 2.36 9.33
C ASP A 80 -3.81 1.99 8.23
N ILE A 81 -2.67 2.67 8.19
CA ILE A 81 -1.60 2.37 7.23
C ILE A 81 -1.06 0.95 7.48
N ALA A 82 -0.85 0.55 8.73
CA ALA A 82 -0.40 -0.79 9.07
C ALA A 82 -1.40 -1.87 8.60
N PHE A 83 -2.69 -1.66 8.83
CA PHE A 83 -3.74 -2.58 8.34
C PHE A 83 -3.83 -2.60 6.81
N ALA A 84 -3.71 -1.44 6.16
CA ALA A 84 -3.68 -1.36 4.69
C ALA A 84 -2.50 -2.12 4.09
N VAL A 85 -1.32 -2.05 4.71
CA VAL A 85 -0.15 -2.82 4.30
C VAL A 85 -0.39 -4.33 4.45
N VAL A 86 -1.01 -4.77 5.55
CA VAL A 86 -1.37 -6.19 5.74
C VAL A 86 -2.34 -6.66 4.66
N ALA A 87 -3.38 -5.87 4.36
CA ALA A 87 -4.35 -6.17 3.31
C ALA A 87 -3.69 -6.26 1.93
N ALA A 88 -2.88 -5.27 1.56
CA ALA A 88 -2.16 -5.25 0.28
C ALA A 88 -1.21 -6.46 0.14
N ASN A 89 -0.51 -6.84 1.20
CA ASN A 89 0.34 -8.03 1.20
C ASN A 89 -0.45 -9.34 1.05
N ALA A 90 -1.69 -9.39 1.58
CA ALA A 90 -2.58 -10.52 1.38
C ALA A 90 -2.99 -10.65 -0.10
N ASP A 91 -3.25 -9.53 -0.77
CA ASP A 91 -3.58 -9.48 -2.20
C ASP A 91 -2.39 -9.93 -3.07
N VAL A 92 -1.18 -9.42 -2.78
CA VAL A 92 0.05 -9.88 -3.45
C VAL A 92 0.26 -11.37 -3.25
N SER A 93 0.08 -11.87 -2.02
CA SER A 93 0.21 -13.30 -1.71
C SER A 93 -0.81 -14.14 -2.47
N ALA A 94 -2.06 -13.66 -2.60
CA ALA A 94 -3.10 -14.34 -3.37
C ALA A 94 -2.76 -14.36 -4.88
N ALA A 95 -2.25 -13.26 -5.43
CA ALA A 95 -1.81 -13.18 -6.80
C ALA A 95 -0.64 -14.14 -7.10
N ILE A 96 0.36 -14.20 -6.21
CA ILE A 96 1.49 -15.14 -6.33
C ILE A 96 0.99 -16.59 -6.32
N ARG A 97 0.13 -16.97 -5.35
CA ARG A 97 -0.43 -18.33 -5.30
C ARG A 97 -1.17 -18.69 -6.59
N ARG A 98 -1.94 -17.74 -7.14
CA ARG A 98 -2.65 -17.92 -8.42
C ARG A 98 -1.68 -18.10 -9.58
N SER A 99 -0.64 -17.28 -9.69
CA SER A 99 0.39 -17.41 -10.73
C SER A 99 1.09 -18.76 -10.65
N SER A 100 1.56 -19.15 -9.46
CA SER A 100 2.22 -20.44 -9.24
C SER A 100 1.33 -21.63 -9.59
N ALA A 101 0.02 -21.56 -9.30
CA ALA A 101 -0.93 -22.60 -9.67
C ALA A 101 -1.08 -22.71 -11.20
N LEU A 102 -1.16 -21.58 -11.91
CA LEU A 102 -1.23 -21.55 -13.37
C LEU A 102 0.06 -22.09 -14.01
N GLU A 103 1.23 -21.72 -13.50
CA GLU A 103 2.51 -22.26 -13.95
C GLU A 103 2.59 -23.78 -13.74
N ARG A 104 2.08 -24.26 -12.60
CA ARG A 104 2.06 -25.70 -12.31
C ARG A 104 1.14 -26.44 -13.27
N LEU A 105 -0.08 -25.93 -13.50
CA LEU A 105 -1.01 -26.51 -14.47
C LEU A 105 -0.40 -26.53 -15.88
N HIS A 106 0.20 -25.42 -16.31
CA HIS A 106 0.87 -25.36 -17.61
C HIS A 106 1.98 -26.42 -17.72
N ARG A 107 2.81 -26.57 -16.68
CA ARG A 107 3.88 -27.58 -16.67
C ARG A 107 3.32 -29.00 -16.75
N LEU A 108 2.29 -29.33 -15.97
CA LEU A 108 1.64 -30.64 -16.02
C LEU A 108 1.08 -30.96 -17.41
N ALA A 109 0.45 -29.98 -18.06
CA ALA A 109 -0.04 -30.15 -19.42
C ALA A 109 1.11 -30.37 -20.43
N ARG A 110 2.22 -29.64 -20.32
CA ARG A 110 3.40 -29.83 -21.17
C ARG A 110 4.08 -31.18 -20.98
N GLU A 111 4.22 -31.61 -19.73
CA GLU A 111 4.72 -32.95 -19.39
C GLU A 111 3.83 -34.05 -20.00
N ALA A 112 2.53 -33.80 -20.16
CA ALA A 112 1.58 -34.70 -20.83
C ALA A 112 1.63 -34.62 -22.37
N GLY A 113 2.52 -33.80 -22.95
CA GLY A 113 2.66 -33.61 -24.39
C GLY A 113 1.74 -32.55 -25.02
N ALA A 114 1.06 -31.73 -24.20
CA ALA A 114 0.17 -30.69 -24.73
C ALA A 114 0.91 -29.57 -25.49
N VAL A 115 0.26 -29.05 -26.52
CA VAL A 115 0.77 -27.99 -27.40
C VAL A 115 -0.23 -26.85 -27.54
N GLY A 116 0.30 -25.62 -27.68
CA GLY A 116 -0.42 -24.41 -28.09
C GLY A 116 -1.87 -24.26 -27.60
N THR A 117 -2.80 -24.74 -28.42
CA THR A 117 -4.26 -24.59 -28.28
C THR A 117 -4.95 -25.71 -27.50
N ASP A 118 -4.20 -26.70 -27.01
CA ASP A 118 -4.75 -27.81 -26.23
C ASP A 118 -5.37 -27.33 -24.92
N ARG A 119 -6.41 -28.05 -24.47
CA ARG A 119 -7.04 -27.81 -23.17
C ARG A 119 -6.11 -28.28 -22.05
N ALA A 120 -5.51 -27.32 -21.34
CA ALA A 120 -4.49 -27.60 -20.32
C ALA A 120 -4.98 -28.53 -19.20
N VAL A 121 -6.23 -28.39 -18.75
CA VAL A 121 -6.81 -29.24 -17.70
C VAL A 121 -6.95 -30.69 -18.19
N ASP A 122 -7.53 -30.90 -19.38
CA ASP A 122 -7.72 -32.24 -19.96
C ASP A 122 -6.37 -32.95 -20.16
N ALA A 123 -5.35 -32.22 -20.63
CA ALA A 123 -4.01 -32.78 -20.81
C ALA A 123 -3.34 -33.12 -19.48
N ALA A 124 -3.43 -32.25 -18.47
CA ALA A 124 -2.87 -32.51 -17.15
C ALA A 124 -3.53 -33.73 -16.48
N LEU A 125 -4.85 -33.92 -16.65
CA LEU A 125 -5.56 -35.09 -16.13
C LEU A 125 -5.12 -36.40 -16.80
N LYS A 126 -4.82 -36.39 -18.11
CA LYS A 126 -4.28 -37.58 -18.79
C LYS A 126 -2.97 -38.06 -18.15
N ARG A 127 -2.12 -37.14 -17.70
CA ARG A 127 -0.88 -37.46 -16.97
C ARG A 127 -1.14 -38.05 -15.58
N GLU A 128 -2.19 -37.65 -14.88
CA GLU A 128 -2.50 -38.20 -13.55
C GLU A 128 -3.02 -39.64 -13.60
N GLY A 129 -3.62 -40.05 -14.72
CA GLY A 129 -4.12 -41.42 -14.93
C GLY A 129 -3.09 -42.41 -15.47
N HIS A 130 -1.82 -42.02 -15.60
CA HIS A 130 -0.70 -42.84 -16.09
C HIS A 130 0.29 -43.20 -14.99
#